data_AF-R1DLD0-F1
#
_entry.id   AF-R1DLD0-F1
#
_cell.length_a   1.000
_cell.length_b   1.000
_cell.length_c   1.000
_cell.angle_alpha   90.00
_cell.angle_beta   90.00
_cell.angle_gamma   90.00
#
_symmetry.space_group_name_H-M   'P 1'
#
loop_
_entity.id
_entity.type
_entity.pdbx_description
1 polymer ?
#
loop_
_entity_poly.entity_id
_entity_poly.type
_entity_poly.pdbx_seq_one_letter_code
_entity_poly.pdbx_strand_id
1 'polypeptide(L)'
;LPVAALSYPWLTKDHPDPLGANLTRVARALKALLTDNNGMITRLGVFWDFGSLHQHPDPPNGVLRTEEQNALFKQGLGCLGTLYSHKHTWVLRLTSFPDGHKAEEQAEGTNVAKYFHRGWCFTEQCWAGLTKAGYLSLDLGKMRDGVKYDCDSLIDDCTQAGGRRPPLLPSAFAAELEKKSFTNGKDDKPLVKRLYEAAFNEQFGKATALLYQDLGWGDAEAAQLAEVLASGAAPRLETLYLNENEIGDEGCKALAAALKEGAAPSLKARVDNTEQPELVAVCKKRGIHLSRF
;
A
#
# COMPACT_ATOMS: atom_id res chain seq x y z
N LEU A 1 -11.98 16.95 -1.91
CA LEU A 1 -10.61 17.14 -2.40
C LEU A 1 -9.89 15.79 -2.29
N PRO A 2 -9.38 15.19 -3.38
CA PRO A 2 -8.56 13.98 -3.28
C PRO A 2 -7.25 14.28 -2.54
N VAL A 3 -6.74 13.28 -1.82
CA VAL A 3 -5.50 13.39 -1.02
C VAL A 3 -4.46 12.40 -1.55
N ALA A 4 -3.21 12.85 -1.66
CA ALA A 4 -2.05 12.03 -1.95
C ALA A 4 -1.15 11.92 -0.71
N ALA A 5 -1.02 10.72 -0.16
CA ALA A 5 -0.14 10.40 0.95
C ALA A 5 1.20 9.86 0.43
N LEU A 6 2.32 10.38 0.95
CA LEU A 6 3.65 9.95 0.56
C LEU A 6 4.19 8.88 1.51
N SER A 7 4.59 7.74 0.96
CA SER A 7 5.32 6.71 1.71
C SER A 7 6.76 6.66 1.21
N TYR A 8 7.73 6.90 2.09
CA TYR A 8 9.11 7.08 1.68
C TYR A 8 10.10 6.80 2.82
N PRO A 9 11.35 6.41 2.49
CA PRO A 9 12.40 6.26 3.48
C PRO A 9 13.01 7.63 3.79
N TRP A 10 13.21 7.94 5.08
CA TRP A 10 14.08 9.06 5.44
C TRP A 10 15.51 8.79 4.95
N LEU A 11 16.06 9.71 4.16
CA LEU A 11 17.41 9.58 3.59
C LEU A 11 18.51 9.81 4.62
N THR A 12 18.26 10.66 5.62
CA THR A 12 19.20 10.92 6.72
C THR A 12 18.48 10.86 8.05
N LYS A 13 19.24 10.89 9.16
CA LYS A 13 18.68 10.97 10.52
C LYS A 13 17.86 12.23 10.75
N ASP A 14 18.34 13.38 10.29
CA ASP A 14 17.80 14.69 10.68
C ASP A 14 16.79 15.24 9.68
N HIS A 15 16.89 14.86 8.40
CA HIS A 15 15.97 15.29 7.36
C HIS A 15 15.64 14.17 6.38
N PRO A 16 14.35 14.02 5.99
CA PRO A 16 13.95 12.95 5.09
C PRO A 16 14.50 13.09 3.66
N ASP A 17 14.74 14.32 3.19
CA ASP A 17 15.19 14.61 1.82
C ASP A 17 16.06 15.87 1.75
N PRO A 18 17.30 15.84 2.29
CA PRO A 18 18.11 17.06 2.49
C PRO A 18 18.50 17.78 1.19
N LEU A 19 18.55 17.05 0.07
CA LEU A 19 18.90 17.59 -1.24
C LEU A 19 17.67 17.85 -2.13
N GLY A 20 16.44 17.59 -1.64
CA GLY A 20 15.21 17.82 -2.40
C GLY A 20 15.00 16.88 -3.59
N ALA A 21 15.69 15.73 -3.62
CA ALA A 21 15.62 14.80 -4.74
C ALA A 21 14.26 14.08 -4.79
N ASN A 22 13.76 13.64 -3.64
CA ASN A 22 12.42 13.07 -3.52
C ASN A 22 11.33 14.12 -3.78
N LEU A 23 11.51 15.34 -3.27
CA LEU A 23 10.60 16.47 -3.55
C LEU A 23 10.49 16.73 -5.06
N THR A 24 11.62 16.74 -5.78
CA THR A 24 11.64 16.94 -7.23
C THR A 24 10.87 15.83 -7.97
N ARG A 25 11.08 14.57 -7.57
CA ARG A 25 10.37 13.42 -8.14
C ARG A 25 8.86 13.48 -7.85
N VAL A 26 8.48 13.78 -6.62
CA VAL A 26 7.07 13.96 -6.21
C VAL A 26 6.41 15.13 -6.94
N ALA A 27 7.10 16.25 -7.10
CA ALA A 27 6.58 17.41 -7.84
C ALA A 27 6.31 17.08 -9.32
N ARG A 28 7.20 16.31 -9.97
CA ARG A 28 6.97 15.80 -11.34
C ARG A 28 5.73 14.90 -11.40
N ALA A 29 5.58 13.97 -10.46
CA ALA A 29 4.44 13.08 -10.39
C ALA A 29 3.12 13.84 -10.15
N LEU A 30 3.09 14.76 -9.18
CA LEU A 30 1.91 15.59 -8.90
C LEU A 30 1.54 16.47 -10.10
N LYS A 31 2.52 17.02 -10.81
CA LYS A 31 2.26 17.78 -12.03
C LYS A 31 1.64 16.90 -13.12
N ALA A 32 2.16 15.69 -13.33
CA ALA A 32 1.61 14.73 -14.28
C ALA A 32 0.18 14.32 -13.90
N LEU A 33 -0.10 14.04 -12.62
CA LEU A 33 -1.45 13.74 -12.13
C LEU A 33 -2.45 14.88 -12.31
N LEU A 34 -2.00 16.14 -12.39
CA LEU A 34 -2.84 17.32 -12.60
C LEU A 34 -2.94 17.74 -14.09
N THR A 35 -2.11 17.16 -14.96
CA THR A 35 -2.01 17.51 -16.38
C THR A 35 -2.66 16.42 -17.22
N ASP A 36 -3.46 16.79 -18.22
CA ASP A 36 -4.01 15.87 -19.22
C ASP A 36 -4.80 14.66 -18.65
N ASN A 37 -5.42 14.83 -17.48
CA ASN A 37 -6.22 13.79 -16.79
C ASN A 37 -7.73 13.83 -17.09
N ASN A 38 -8.12 14.39 -18.24
CA ASN A 38 -9.53 14.63 -18.61
C ASN A 38 -10.36 15.42 -17.58
N GLY A 39 -9.70 16.26 -16.76
CA GLY A 39 -10.35 17.04 -15.70
C GLY A 39 -10.71 16.23 -14.45
N MET A 40 -10.26 14.98 -14.34
CA MET A 40 -10.52 14.12 -13.18
C MET A 40 -9.95 14.69 -11.89
N ILE A 41 -8.77 15.33 -11.95
CA ILE A 41 -8.07 15.86 -10.78
C ILE A 41 -7.57 17.27 -11.08
N THR A 42 -8.25 18.27 -10.53
CA THR A 42 -7.85 19.68 -10.69
C THR A 42 -7.08 20.21 -9.48
N ARG A 43 -7.13 19.48 -8.36
CA ARG A 43 -6.45 19.85 -7.11
C ARG A 43 -6.23 18.61 -6.24
N LEU A 44 -5.09 18.55 -5.57
CA LEU A 44 -4.73 17.50 -4.61
C LEU A 44 -4.31 18.11 -3.29
N GLY A 45 -4.78 17.55 -2.18
CA GLY A 45 -4.11 17.72 -0.89
C GLY A 45 -2.93 16.76 -0.81
N VAL A 46 -1.78 17.21 -0.33
CA VAL A 46 -0.61 16.34 -0.16
C VAL A 46 -0.40 16.11 1.33
N PHE A 47 -0.48 14.86 1.75
CA PHE A 47 -0.04 14.43 3.06
C PHE A 47 1.40 13.94 2.95
N TRP A 48 2.30 14.76 3.47
CA TRP A 48 3.71 14.41 3.68
C TRP A 48 3.95 14.46 5.17
N ASP A 49 4.08 13.32 5.85
CA ASP A 49 4.18 13.21 7.31
C ASP A 49 5.17 14.22 7.94
N PHE A 50 6.34 14.42 7.33
CA PHE A 50 7.35 15.40 7.77
C PHE A 50 6.81 16.83 7.79
N GLY A 51 6.07 17.22 6.75
CA GLY A 51 5.46 18.55 6.64
C GLY A 51 4.05 18.66 7.24
N SER A 52 3.43 17.54 7.60
CA SER A 52 2.00 17.46 7.98
C SER A 52 1.82 17.12 9.47
N LEU A 53 2.84 16.58 10.14
CA LEU A 53 2.82 16.22 11.56
C LEU A 53 3.91 16.99 12.32
N HIS A 54 3.70 17.18 13.63
CA HIS A 54 4.74 17.75 14.49
C HIS A 54 5.90 16.76 14.68
N GLN A 55 7.10 17.16 14.24
CA GLN A 55 8.29 16.32 14.26
C GLN A 55 8.76 15.96 15.68
N HIS A 56 9.56 14.91 15.77
CA HIS A 56 10.09 14.44 17.05
C HIS A 56 10.86 15.58 17.75
N PRO A 57 10.70 15.76 19.08
CA PRO A 57 11.49 16.74 19.81
C PRO A 57 12.98 16.41 19.68
N ASP A 58 13.78 17.45 19.56
CA ASP A 58 15.23 17.42 19.62
C ASP A 58 15.71 18.44 20.66
N PRO A 59 15.58 18.11 21.97
CA PRO A 59 15.98 18.99 23.06
C PRO A 59 17.43 19.50 22.96
N PRO A 60 18.42 18.69 22.55
CA PRO A 60 19.79 19.16 22.30
C PRO A 60 19.87 20.36 21.34
N ASN A 61 18.98 20.42 20.34
CA ASN A 61 18.91 21.51 19.36
C ASN A 61 17.78 22.51 19.65
N GLY A 62 17.21 22.49 20.86
CA GLY A 62 16.16 23.42 21.28
C GLY A 62 14.78 23.17 20.65
N VAL A 63 14.58 22.04 19.98
CA VAL A 63 13.30 21.68 19.37
C VAL A 63 12.46 20.91 20.39
N LEU A 64 11.41 21.53 20.91
CA LEU A 64 10.47 20.90 21.83
C LEU A 64 9.05 20.98 21.28
N ARG A 65 8.28 19.89 21.42
CA ARG A 65 6.84 19.92 21.17
C ARG A 65 6.12 20.42 22.41
N THR A 66 5.21 21.38 22.24
CA THR A 66 4.24 21.74 23.29
C THR A 66 3.30 20.55 23.58
N GLU A 67 2.59 20.60 24.71
CA GLU A 67 1.57 19.57 25.03
C GLU A 67 0.50 19.47 23.94
N GLU A 68 0.04 20.60 23.41
CA GLU A 68 -0.91 20.66 22.29
C GLU A 68 -0.34 20.02 21.02
N GLN A 69 0.91 20.34 20.66
CA GLN A 69 1.58 19.74 19.50
C GLN A 69 1.76 18.23 19.65
N ASN A 70 2.05 17.76 20.87
CA ASN A 70 2.11 16.32 21.17
C ASN A 70 0.74 15.65 21.03
N ALA A 71 -0.34 16.31 21.46
CA ALA A 71 -1.70 15.81 21.31
C ALA A 71 -2.09 15.72 19.82
N LEU A 72 -1.84 16.78 19.04
CA LEU A 72 -2.09 16.81 17.60
C LEU A 72 -1.27 15.77 16.84
N PHE A 73 0.01 15.57 17.21
CA PHE A 73 0.83 14.51 16.64
C PHE A 73 0.23 13.12 16.90
N LYS A 74 -0.15 12.83 18.14
CA LYS A 74 -0.77 11.53 18.50
C LYS A 74 -2.08 11.31 17.75
N GLN A 75 -2.89 12.36 17.59
CA GLN A 75 -4.11 12.31 16.80
C GLN A 75 -3.81 11.99 15.33
N GLY A 76 -2.88 12.73 14.70
CA GLY A 76 -2.48 12.50 13.31
C GLY A 76 -1.89 11.11 13.10
N LEU A 77 -1.02 10.66 14.00
CA LEU A 77 -0.41 9.33 13.99
C LEU A 77 -1.48 8.22 14.09
N GLY A 78 -2.51 8.44 14.91
CA GLY A 78 -3.65 7.54 15.04
C GLY A 78 -4.48 7.39 13.75
N CYS A 79 -4.43 8.36 12.85
CA CYS A 79 -5.19 8.38 11.59
C CYS A 79 -4.42 7.82 10.38
N LEU A 80 -3.12 7.52 10.50
CA LEU A 80 -2.31 7.06 9.36
C LEU A 80 -2.90 5.80 8.71
N GLY A 81 -3.33 4.84 9.54
CA GLY A 81 -3.94 3.61 9.07
C GLY A 81 -5.11 3.89 8.14
N THR A 82 -6.08 4.71 8.56
CA THR A 82 -7.20 5.14 7.72
C THR A 82 -6.72 5.88 6.48
N LEU A 83 -5.81 6.85 6.61
CA LEU A 83 -5.37 7.68 5.49
C LEU A 83 -4.75 6.86 4.36
N TYR A 84 -3.77 6.00 4.67
CA TYR A 84 -3.09 5.16 3.67
C TYR A 84 -3.96 4.00 3.17
N SER A 85 -4.91 3.51 3.98
CA SER A 85 -5.73 2.37 3.59
C SER A 85 -7.00 2.74 2.84
N HIS A 86 -7.54 3.95 3.05
CA HIS A 86 -8.81 4.38 2.49
C HIS A 86 -8.85 4.26 0.96
N LYS A 87 -9.95 3.69 0.43
CA LYS A 87 -10.09 3.33 -0.99
C LYS A 87 -10.04 4.50 -2.01
N HIS A 88 -10.08 5.74 -1.54
CA HIS A 88 -10.05 6.96 -2.37
C HIS A 88 -8.83 7.87 -2.14
N THR A 89 -7.89 7.46 -1.29
CA THR A 89 -6.62 8.18 -1.10
C THR A 89 -5.61 7.68 -2.12
N TRP A 90 -4.82 8.58 -2.70
CA TRP A 90 -3.65 8.24 -3.49
C TRP A 90 -2.48 7.94 -2.57
N VAL A 91 -1.72 6.89 -2.82
CA VAL A 91 -0.46 6.61 -2.11
C VAL A 91 0.68 6.63 -3.11
N LEU A 92 1.58 7.59 -2.96
CA LEU A 92 2.78 7.72 -3.78
C LEU A 92 3.97 7.16 -3.00
N ARG A 93 4.55 6.08 -3.48
CA ARG A 93 5.63 5.35 -2.81
C ARG A 93 6.96 5.68 -3.47
N LEU A 94 7.94 6.08 -2.67
CA LEU A 94 9.31 6.31 -3.12
C LEU A 94 10.16 5.09 -2.74
N THR A 95 10.07 4.03 -3.55
CA THR A 95 10.67 2.72 -3.21
C THR A 95 12.17 2.63 -3.53
N SER A 96 12.69 3.54 -4.35
CA SER A 96 14.10 3.66 -4.70
C SER A 96 14.73 4.91 -4.08
N PHE A 97 16.02 4.82 -3.77
CA PHE A 97 16.79 5.97 -3.32
C PHE A 97 17.18 6.88 -4.50
N PRO A 98 17.45 8.17 -4.25
CA PRO A 98 18.03 9.05 -5.26
C PRO A 98 19.40 8.57 -5.74
N ASP A 99 19.78 8.96 -6.97
CA ASP A 99 21.10 8.67 -7.51
C ASP A 99 22.20 9.22 -6.62
N GLY A 100 23.27 8.43 -6.48
CA GLY A 100 24.39 8.76 -5.60
C GLY A 100 24.12 8.58 -4.11
N HIS A 101 22.91 8.19 -3.68
CA HIS A 101 22.66 7.84 -2.29
C HIS A 101 23.33 6.49 -1.95
N LYS A 102 24.38 6.54 -1.12
CA LYS A 102 25.12 5.36 -0.67
C LYS A 102 24.96 5.13 0.81
N ALA A 103 24.70 3.87 1.20
CA ALA A 103 24.44 3.50 2.60
C ALA A 103 25.69 3.73 3.48
N GLU A 104 26.87 3.46 2.95
CA GLU A 104 28.17 3.61 3.60
C GLU A 104 28.59 5.06 3.85
N GLU A 105 27.96 6.02 3.17
CA GLU A 105 28.21 7.46 3.33
C GLU A 105 27.26 8.11 4.35
N GLN A 106 26.32 7.34 4.93
CA GLN A 106 25.34 7.88 5.86
C GLN A 106 25.89 7.96 7.29
N ALA A 107 25.49 9.03 8.01
CA ALA A 107 25.86 9.24 9.39
C ALA A 107 25.38 8.09 10.31
N GLU A 108 26.15 7.83 11.37
CA GLU A 108 25.82 6.81 12.37
C GLU A 108 24.40 6.99 12.94
N GLY A 109 23.69 5.88 13.07
CA GLY A 109 22.29 5.87 13.52
C GLY A 109 21.26 6.16 12.42
N THR A 110 21.69 6.49 11.19
CA THR A 110 20.78 6.54 10.03
C THR A 110 20.30 5.13 9.69
N ASN A 111 18.99 4.95 9.58
CA ASN A 111 18.45 3.71 9.04
C ASN A 111 18.78 3.67 7.54
N VAL A 112 19.59 2.71 7.09
CA VAL A 112 20.00 2.56 5.68
C VAL A 112 19.28 1.43 4.96
N ALA A 113 18.32 0.77 5.62
CA ALA A 113 17.55 -0.30 5.00
C ALA A 113 16.78 0.20 3.76
N LYS A 114 16.63 -0.64 2.74
CA LYS A 114 15.78 -0.31 1.57
C LYS A 114 14.31 -0.22 1.99
N TYR A 115 13.49 0.45 1.17
CA TYR A 115 12.07 0.73 1.43
C TYR A 115 11.29 -0.46 2.04
N PHE A 116 11.29 -1.62 1.38
CA PHE A 116 10.54 -2.82 1.79
C PHE A 116 11.02 -3.46 3.11
N HIS A 117 12.18 -3.04 3.61
CA HIS A 117 12.78 -3.50 4.85
C HIS A 117 12.65 -2.49 5.99
N ARG A 118 12.03 -1.32 5.77
CA ARG A 118 11.74 -0.34 6.83
C ARG A 118 10.32 -0.56 7.35
N GLY A 119 10.18 -0.57 8.67
CA GLY A 119 8.91 -0.90 9.33
C GLY A 119 7.75 0.00 8.92
N TRP A 120 7.93 1.32 8.97
CA TRP A 120 6.90 2.28 8.55
C TRP A 120 6.57 2.16 7.06
N CYS A 121 7.57 2.17 6.17
CA CYS A 121 7.37 2.00 4.73
C CYS A 121 6.64 0.69 4.38
N PHE A 122 7.06 -0.41 5.01
CA PHE A 122 6.39 -1.71 4.88
C PHE A 122 4.93 -1.66 5.32
N THR A 123 4.63 -0.94 6.41
CA THR A 123 3.26 -0.78 6.90
C THR A 123 2.40 0.03 5.94
N GLU A 124 2.94 1.16 5.48
CA GLU A 124 2.27 2.06 4.55
C GLU A 124 1.95 1.39 3.22
N GLN A 125 2.86 0.59 2.66
CA GLN A 125 2.53 -0.20 1.47
C GLN A 125 1.47 -1.27 1.74
N CYS A 126 1.43 -1.87 2.93
CA CYS A 126 0.44 -2.89 3.26
C CYS A 126 -0.95 -2.24 3.37
N TRP A 127 -1.06 -1.08 4.02
CA TRP A 127 -2.26 -0.25 3.98
C TRP A 127 -2.63 0.13 2.55
N ALA A 128 -1.65 0.56 1.75
CA ALA A 128 -1.87 0.90 0.36
C ALA A 128 -2.47 -0.29 -0.43
N GLY A 129 -2.01 -1.49 -0.11
CA GLY A 129 -2.42 -2.74 -0.74
C GLY A 129 -3.83 -3.23 -0.42
N LEU A 130 -4.47 -2.78 0.68
CA LEU A 130 -5.71 -3.37 1.19
C LEU A 130 -6.89 -3.32 0.19
N THR A 131 -7.42 -2.14 -0.13
CA THR A 131 -8.71 -2.05 -0.86
C THR A 131 -8.70 -1.08 -2.03
N LYS A 132 -7.59 -0.37 -2.25
CA LYS A 132 -7.49 0.65 -3.31
C LYS A 132 -7.41 0.04 -4.70
N ALA A 133 -7.78 0.81 -5.71
CA ALA A 133 -7.49 0.48 -7.10
C ALA A 133 -5.99 0.63 -7.39
N GLY A 134 -5.48 -0.09 -8.39
CA GLY A 134 -4.06 -0.03 -8.78
C GLY A 134 -3.57 1.40 -9.05
N TYR A 135 -4.33 2.16 -9.84
CA TYR A 135 -4.02 3.56 -10.18
C TYR A 135 -3.97 4.52 -8.99
N LEU A 136 -4.43 4.13 -7.80
CA LEU A 136 -4.34 4.93 -6.58
C LEU A 136 -3.10 4.58 -5.73
N SER A 137 -2.25 3.65 -6.14
CA SER A 137 -1.03 3.28 -5.42
C SER A 137 0.17 3.22 -6.35
N LEU A 138 0.82 4.37 -6.54
CA LEU A 138 1.88 4.55 -7.50
C LEU A 138 3.25 4.35 -6.86
N ASP A 139 4.10 3.55 -7.49
CA ASP A 139 5.51 3.45 -7.15
C ASP A 139 6.35 4.43 -7.98
N LEU A 140 6.61 5.60 -7.40
CA LEU A 140 7.42 6.64 -8.03
C LEU A 140 8.89 6.21 -8.18
N GLY A 141 9.34 5.17 -7.49
CA GLY A 141 10.67 4.61 -7.68
C GLY A 141 10.91 4.06 -9.09
N LYS A 142 9.83 3.87 -9.87
CA LYS A 142 9.83 3.39 -11.26
C LYS A 142 9.82 4.51 -12.30
N MET A 143 9.67 5.76 -11.87
CA MET A 143 9.72 6.89 -12.79
C MET A 143 11.07 6.94 -13.51
N ARG A 144 11.02 7.17 -14.82
CA ARG A 144 12.19 7.30 -15.68
C ARG A 144 12.75 8.72 -15.66
N ASP A 145 14.06 8.82 -15.67
CA ASP A 145 14.75 10.11 -15.76
C ASP A 145 14.68 10.69 -17.16
N GLY A 146 14.61 12.03 -17.24
CA GLY A 146 14.48 12.75 -18.51
C GLY A 146 13.11 12.61 -19.20
N VAL A 147 12.21 11.76 -18.71
CA VAL A 147 10.88 11.56 -19.29
C VAL A 147 9.87 12.57 -18.73
N LYS A 148 9.10 13.18 -19.63
CA LYS A 148 7.90 13.97 -19.27
C LYS A 148 6.72 13.01 -19.17
N TYR A 149 6.04 13.05 -18.03
CA TYR A 149 4.85 12.25 -17.77
C TYR A 149 3.58 13.07 -17.91
N ASP A 150 2.56 12.45 -18.49
CA ASP A 150 1.14 12.79 -18.29
C ASP A 150 0.53 11.84 -17.24
N CYS A 151 -0.76 11.98 -16.96
CA CYS A 151 -1.43 11.15 -15.94
C CYS A 151 -1.39 9.66 -16.28
N ASP A 152 -1.67 9.29 -17.53
CA ASP A 152 -1.79 7.89 -17.96
C ASP A 152 -0.42 7.20 -17.97
N SER A 153 0.57 7.80 -18.63
CA SER A 153 1.94 7.25 -18.65
C SER A 153 2.58 7.16 -17.27
N LEU A 154 2.22 8.06 -16.34
CA LEU A 154 2.67 7.96 -14.95
C LEU A 154 2.05 6.76 -14.26
N ILE A 155 0.73 6.57 -14.39
CA ILE A 155 0.01 5.45 -13.81
C ILE A 155 0.60 4.15 -14.36
N ASP A 156 0.71 4.02 -15.68
CA ASP A 156 1.20 2.81 -16.35
C ASP A 156 2.60 2.39 -15.83
N ASP A 157 3.58 3.30 -15.84
CA ASP A 157 4.93 2.99 -15.38
C ASP A 157 4.96 2.69 -13.86
N CYS A 158 4.16 3.39 -13.06
CA CYS A 158 4.20 3.32 -11.60
C CYS A 158 3.32 2.21 -10.99
N THR A 159 2.49 1.51 -11.78
CA THR A 159 1.69 0.36 -11.31
C THR A 159 2.26 -1.00 -11.71
N GLN A 160 3.15 -1.05 -12.70
CA GLN A 160 3.72 -2.29 -13.24
C GLN A 160 4.41 -3.18 -12.18
N ALA A 161 4.66 -4.45 -12.53
CA ALA A 161 5.60 -5.37 -11.88
C ALA A 161 5.44 -5.58 -10.36
N GLY A 162 4.20 -5.71 -9.88
CA GLY A 162 3.90 -6.38 -8.60
C GLY A 162 4.44 -5.77 -7.32
N GLY A 163 4.67 -4.45 -7.30
CA GLY A 163 5.03 -3.72 -6.07
C GLY A 163 3.94 -3.76 -5.00
N ARG A 164 2.70 -4.13 -5.36
CA ARG A 164 1.58 -4.34 -4.45
C ARG A 164 1.38 -5.84 -4.20
N ARG A 165 1.58 -6.26 -2.95
CA ARG A 165 1.33 -7.63 -2.49
C ARG A 165 -0.11 -7.80 -2.00
N PRO A 166 -0.62 -9.04 -1.91
CA PRO A 166 -1.91 -9.30 -1.28
C PRO A 166 -1.93 -8.81 0.17
N PRO A 167 -3.12 -8.53 0.73
CA PRO A 167 -3.28 -8.24 2.15
C PRO A 167 -2.68 -9.35 3.01
N LEU A 168 -2.19 -8.98 4.20
CA LEU A 168 -1.75 -9.93 5.21
C LEU A 168 -2.78 -9.96 6.34
N LEU A 169 -3.05 -11.15 6.88
CA LEU A 169 -3.72 -11.24 8.18
C LEU A 169 -2.91 -10.47 9.23
N PRO A 170 -3.56 -9.87 10.24
CA PRO A 170 -2.85 -9.12 11.30
C PRO A 170 -1.70 -9.92 11.96
N SER A 171 -1.86 -11.22 12.15
CA SER A 171 -0.83 -12.11 12.68
C SER A 171 0.37 -12.26 11.74
N ALA A 172 0.12 -12.50 10.44
CA ALA A 172 1.16 -12.63 9.42
C ALA A 172 1.91 -11.30 9.24
N PHE A 173 1.19 -10.18 9.22
CA PHE A 173 1.79 -8.84 9.23
C PHE A 173 2.69 -8.62 10.44
N ALA A 174 2.21 -8.96 11.65
CA ALA A 174 2.99 -8.80 12.87
C ALA A 174 4.28 -9.62 12.85
N ALA A 175 4.25 -10.83 12.30
CA ALA A 175 5.43 -11.69 12.13
C ALA A 175 6.44 -11.11 11.11
N GLU A 176 5.95 -10.59 9.99
CA GLU A 176 6.81 -9.92 8.99
C GLU A 176 7.40 -8.61 9.51
N LEU A 177 6.65 -7.85 10.32
CA LEU A 177 7.10 -6.60 10.90
C LEU A 177 8.31 -6.78 11.83
N GLU A 178 8.42 -7.94 12.49
CA GLU A 178 9.56 -8.21 13.37
C GLU A 178 10.90 -8.23 12.63
N LYS A 179 10.87 -8.59 11.34
CA LYS A 179 12.04 -8.67 10.45
C LYS A 179 12.43 -7.30 9.88
N LYS A 180 11.66 -6.24 10.14
CA LYS A 180 11.86 -4.90 9.56
C LYS A 180 12.71 -4.02 10.47
N SER A 181 13.47 -3.13 9.84
CA SER A 181 14.29 -2.12 10.49
C SER A 181 13.46 -0.93 10.96
N PHE A 182 13.74 -0.44 12.16
CA PHE A 182 13.14 0.75 12.76
C PHE A 182 14.21 1.59 13.44
N THR A 183 14.03 2.91 13.42
CA THR A 183 14.86 3.83 14.23
C THR A 183 14.43 3.79 15.71
N ASN A 184 13.12 3.74 15.99
CA ASN A 184 12.58 3.59 17.36
C ASN A 184 11.73 2.32 17.53
N GLY A 185 12.30 1.15 17.21
CA GLY A 185 11.54 -0.10 17.08
C GLY A 185 10.84 -0.59 18.36
N LYS A 186 11.32 -0.20 19.54
CA LYS A 186 10.72 -0.60 20.83
C LYS A 186 9.31 -0.02 21.00
N ASP A 187 9.12 1.24 20.62
CA ASP A 187 7.84 1.93 20.78
C ASP A 187 6.98 1.82 19.50
N ASP A 188 7.62 1.86 18.32
CA ASP A 188 6.92 1.88 17.05
C ASP A 188 6.29 0.52 16.71
N LYS A 189 6.96 -0.61 16.97
CA LYS A 189 6.45 -1.93 16.56
C LYS A 189 5.08 -2.25 17.17
N PRO A 190 4.84 -2.12 18.50
CA PRO A 190 3.51 -2.35 19.08
C PRO A 190 2.44 -1.41 18.52
N LEU A 191 2.79 -0.14 18.32
CA LEU A 191 1.87 0.85 17.76
C LEU A 191 1.46 0.48 16.34
N VAL A 192 2.44 0.19 15.48
CA VAL A 192 2.25 -0.14 14.07
C VAL A 192 1.39 -1.40 13.90
N LYS A 193 1.61 -2.45 14.68
CA LYS A 193 0.77 -3.67 14.68
C LYS A 193 -0.69 -3.33 14.95
N ARG A 194 -0.95 -2.54 16.00
CA ARG A 194 -2.30 -2.11 16.39
C ARG A 194 -2.96 -1.27 15.29
N LEU A 195 -2.22 -0.33 14.70
CA LEU A 195 -2.73 0.52 13.62
C LEU A 195 -3.02 -0.30 12.35
N TYR A 196 -2.17 -1.27 12.02
CA TYR A 196 -2.40 -2.19 10.91
C TYR A 196 -3.67 -3.00 11.09
N GLU A 197 -3.80 -3.68 12.23
CA GLU A 197 -4.97 -4.50 12.54
C GLU A 197 -6.27 -3.69 12.51
N ALA A 198 -6.27 -2.49 13.09
CA ALA A 198 -7.44 -1.61 13.07
C ALA A 198 -7.85 -1.22 11.63
N ALA A 199 -6.88 -0.79 10.81
CA ALA A 199 -7.13 -0.42 9.41
C ALA A 199 -7.55 -1.62 8.55
N PHE A 200 -6.94 -2.79 8.77
CA PHE A 200 -7.32 -4.04 8.11
C PHE A 200 -8.77 -4.38 8.41
N ASN A 201 -9.15 -4.48 9.68
CA ASN A 201 -10.50 -4.82 10.09
C ASN A 201 -11.53 -3.80 9.57
N GLU A 202 -11.20 -2.51 9.63
CA GLU A 202 -12.09 -1.46 9.16
C GLU A 202 -12.28 -1.48 7.64
N GLN A 203 -11.19 -1.39 6.88
CA GLN A 203 -11.27 -1.22 5.42
C GLN A 203 -11.68 -2.52 4.74
N PHE A 204 -11.09 -3.65 5.14
CA PHE A 204 -11.38 -4.95 4.53
C PHE A 204 -12.79 -5.42 4.89
N GLY A 205 -13.23 -5.20 6.14
CA GLY A 205 -14.59 -5.50 6.57
C GLY A 205 -15.68 -4.71 5.84
N LYS A 206 -15.35 -3.53 5.30
CA LYS A 206 -16.24 -2.66 4.52
C LYS A 206 -16.10 -2.84 3.00
N ALA A 207 -15.11 -3.60 2.52
CA ALA A 207 -14.82 -3.71 1.10
C ALA A 207 -15.94 -4.46 0.36
N THR A 208 -16.51 -3.83 -0.66
CA THR A 208 -17.48 -4.44 -1.57
C THR A 208 -16.88 -4.87 -2.90
N ALA A 209 -15.75 -4.27 -3.27
CA ALA A 209 -14.98 -4.63 -4.45
C ALA A 209 -13.49 -4.62 -4.13
N LEU A 210 -12.77 -5.61 -4.66
CA LEU A 210 -11.31 -5.66 -4.63
C LEU A 210 -10.78 -5.69 -6.06
N LEU A 211 -10.02 -4.65 -6.41
CA LEU A 211 -9.42 -4.42 -7.72
C LEU A 211 -7.94 -4.80 -7.65
N TYR A 212 -7.65 -6.07 -7.92
CA TYR A 212 -6.32 -6.67 -7.88
C TYR A 212 -5.85 -7.14 -9.27
N GLN A 213 -6.25 -6.43 -10.33
CA GLN A 213 -5.76 -6.69 -11.68
C GLN A 213 -4.32 -6.22 -11.85
N ASP A 214 -3.59 -6.85 -12.77
CA ASP A 214 -2.25 -6.43 -13.20
C ASP A 214 -1.27 -6.18 -12.03
N LEU A 215 -1.18 -7.15 -11.12
CA LEU A 215 -0.27 -7.09 -9.98
C LEU A 215 0.89 -8.08 -10.11
N GLY A 216 1.00 -8.81 -11.22
CA GLY A 216 2.00 -9.87 -11.41
C GLY A 216 1.91 -10.95 -10.33
N TRP A 217 0.73 -11.20 -9.77
CA TRP A 217 0.53 -12.20 -8.72
C TRP A 217 0.60 -13.61 -9.30
N GLY A 218 1.35 -14.49 -8.64
CA GLY A 218 1.38 -15.92 -8.94
C GLY A 218 0.58 -16.75 -7.95
N ASP A 219 0.84 -18.05 -7.93
CA ASP A 219 0.17 -19.01 -7.04
C ASP A 219 0.34 -18.68 -5.55
N ALA A 220 1.53 -18.18 -5.16
CA ALA A 220 1.81 -17.82 -3.77
C ALA A 220 0.94 -16.64 -3.30
N GLU A 221 0.81 -15.60 -4.12
CA GLU A 221 -0.04 -14.46 -3.82
C GLU A 221 -1.53 -14.83 -3.81
N ALA A 222 -1.97 -15.68 -4.74
CA ALA A 222 -3.33 -16.19 -4.77
C ALA A 222 -3.67 -17.03 -3.52
N ALA A 223 -2.73 -17.87 -3.07
CA ALA A 223 -2.87 -18.65 -1.84
C ALA A 223 -2.95 -17.75 -0.60
N GLN A 224 -2.12 -16.70 -0.52
CA GLN A 224 -2.20 -15.72 0.57
C GLN A 224 -3.54 -14.99 0.57
N LEU A 225 -4.06 -14.59 -0.59
CA LEU A 225 -5.40 -13.99 -0.68
C LEU A 225 -6.48 -14.99 -0.23
N ALA A 226 -6.37 -16.25 -0.63
CA ALA A 226 -7.32 -17.29 -0.22
C ALA A 226 -7.36 -17.45 1.31
N GLU A 227 -6.22 -17.43 1.98
CA GLU A 227 -6.12 -17.46 3.44
C GLU A 227 -6.85 -16.26 4.09
N VAL A 228 -6.63 -15.05 3.56
CA VAL A 228 -7.32 -13.83 4.04
C VAL A 228 -8.83 -13.92 3.86
N LEU A 229 -9.31 -14.46 2.73
CA LEU A 229 -10.75 -14.64 2.51
C LEU A 229 -11.32 -15.70 3.45
N ALA A 230 -10.60 -16.81 3.66
CA ALA A 230 -10.99 -17.90 4.55
C ALA A 230 -11.09 -17.47 6.03
N SER A 231 -10.34 -16.43 6.44
CA SER A 231 -10.43 -15.88 7.79
C SER A 231 -11.76 -15.14 8.06
N GLY A 232 -12.61 -14.93 7.05
CA GLY A 232 -13.85 -14.18 7.17
C GLY A 232 -13.67 -12.65 7.17
N ALA A 233 -12.48 -12.13 6.84
CA ALA A 233 -12.18 -10.70 6.89
C ALA A 233 -12.94 -9.85 5.85
N ALA A 234 -13.50 -10.47 4.81
CA ALA A 234 -14.18 -9.80 3.69
C ALA A 234 -15.67 -10.19 3.59
N PRO A 235 -16.51 -9.94 4.62
CA PRO A 235 -17.89 -10.42 4.64
C PRO A 235 -18.80 -9.73 3.62
N ARG A 236 -18.45 -8.51 3.17
CA ARG A 236 -19.24 -7.68 2.26
C ARG A 236 -18.73 -7.70 0.82
N LEU A 237 -17.70 -8.49 0.53
CA LEU A 237 -17.09 -8.52 -0.79
C LEU A 237 -18.06 -9.07 -1.82
N GLU A 238 -18.44 -8.26 -2.80
CA GLU A 238 -19.36 -8.63 -3.87
C GLU A 238 -18.63 -8.90 -5.19
N THR A 239 -17.50 -8.21 -5.42
CA THR A 239 -16.74 -8.35 -6.66
C THR A 239 -15.24 -8.47 -6.42
N LEU A 240 -14.61 -9.48 -7.01
CA LEU A 240 -13.17 -9.71 -6.94
C LEU A 240 -12.58 -9.75 -8.36
N TYR A 241 -11.67 -8.83 -8.65
CA TYR A 241 -10.94 -8.81 -9.91
C TYR A 241 -9.50 -9.26 -9.70
N LEU A 242 -9.10 -10.28 -10.46
CA LEU A 242 -7.78 -10.93 -10.46
C LEU A 242 -7.25 -11.14 -11.89
N ASN A 243 -7.91 -10.61 -12.92
CA ASN A 243 -7.42 -10.69 -14.30
C ASN A 243 -6.06 -10.00 -14.46
N GLU A 244 -5.36 -10.31 -15.56
CA GLU A 244 -4.02 -9.78 -15.85
C GLU A 244 -2.97 -10.12 -14.76
N ASN A 245 -3.17 -11.21 -14.01
CA ASN A 245 -2.14 -11.81 -13.16
C ASN A 245 -1.63 -13.14 -13.72
N GLU A 246 -0.55 -13.66 -13.12
CA GLU A 246 0.14 -14.90 -13.49
C GLU A 246 -0.27 -16.09 -12.58
N ILE A 247 -1.54 -16.10 -12.15
CA ILE A 247 -2.06 -17.12 -11.23
C ILE A 247 -2.25 -18.44 -11.98
N GLY A 248 -1.56 -19.49 -11.55
CA GLY A 248 -1.64 -20.83 -12.07
C GLY A 248 -2.71 -21.69 -11.38
N ASP A 249 -2.65 -22.99 -11.65
CA ASP A 249 -3.63 -23.95 -11.16
C ASP A 249 -3.66 -24.06 -9.62
N GLU A 250 -2.50 -24.00 -8.96
CA GLU A 250 -2.41 -24.16 -7.50
C GLU A 250 -3.01 -22.95 -6.77
N GLY A 251 -2.77 -21.73 -7.26
CA GLY A 251 -3.40 -20.52 -6.75
C GLY A 251 -4.91 -20.54 -6.95
N CYS A 252 -5.39 -21.05 -8.10
CA CYS A 252 -6.81 -21.23 -8.37
C CYS A 252 -7.47 -22.26 -7.44
N LYS A 253 -6.80 -23.40 -7.18
CA LYS A 253 -7.26 -24.41 -6.21
C LYS A 253 -7.35 -23.85 -4.80
N ALA A 254 -6.36 -23.06 -4.37
CA ALA A 254 -6.39 -22.41 -3.05
C ALA A 254 -7.62 -21.50 -2.90
N LEU A 255 -7.91 -20.69 -3.92
CA LEU A 255 -9.11 -19.84 -3.94
C LEU A 255 -10.40 -20.68 -3.97
N ALA A 256 -10.43 -21.76 -4.74
CA ALA A 256 -11.58 -22.67 -4.78
C ALA A 256 -11.87 -23.30 -3.42
N ALA A 257 -10.82 -23.75 -2.71
CA ALA A 257 -10.92 -24.33 -1.38
C ALA A 257 -11.51 -23.32 -0.38
N ALA A 258 -10.99 -22.10 -0.33
CA ALA A 258 -11.51 -21.05 0.54
C ALA A 258 -13.00 -20.75 0.25
N LEU A 259 -13.37 -20.60 -1.03
CA LEU A 259 -14.75 -20.33 -1.43
C LEU A 259 -15.71 -21.49 -1.13
N LYS A 260 -15.23 -22.73 -1.22
CA LYS A 260 -16.00 -23.94 -0.90
C LYS A 260 -16.38 -23.99 0.58
N GLU A 261 -15.47 -23.56 1.46
CA GLU A 261 -15.68 -23.46 2.91
C GLU A 261 -16.45 -22.19 3.34
N GLY A 262 -16.95 -21.40 2.38
CA GLY A 262 -17.85 -20.27 2.65
C GLY A 262 -17.15 -18.90 2.79
N ALA A 263 -15.87 -18.80 2.45
CA ALA A 263 -15.16 -17.51 2.39
C ALA A 263 -15.88 -16.49 1.48
N ALA A 264 -15.80 -15.20 1.80
CA ALA A 264 -16.47 -14.12 1.05
C ALA A 264 -17.96 -14.43 0.77
N PRO A 265 -18.83 -14.47 1.81
CA PRO A 265 -20.20 -14.96 1.68
C PRO A 265 -21.06 -14.14 0.69
N SER A 266 -20.79 -12.85 0.53
CA SER A 266 -21.51 -11.95 -0.39
C SER A 266 -20.97 -11.91 -1.82
N LEU A 267 -19.97 -12.73 -2.18
CA LEU A 267 -19.33 -12.67 -3.49
C LEU A 267 -20.35 -13.03 -4.59
N LYS A 268 -20.51 -12.13 -5.56
CA LYS A 268 -21.45 -12.26 -6.69
C LYS A 268 -20.73 -12.39 -8.01
N ALA A 269 -19.57 -11.75 -8.17
CA ALA A 269 -18.82 -11.75 -9.41
C ALA A 269 -17.32 -11.89 -9.15
N ARG A 270 -16.67 -12.68 -10.00
CA ARG A 270 -15.23 -12.86 -10.03
C ARG A 270 -14.73 -12.72 -11.45
N VAL A 271 -13.64 -11.98 -11.60
CA VAL A 271 -12.98 -11.74 -12.89
C VAL A 271 -11.57 -12.29 -12.81
N ASP A 272 -11.23 -13.27 -13.64
CA ASP A 272 -9.91 -13.90 -13.68
C ASP A 272 -9.55 -14.42 -15.08
N ASN A 273 -8.33 -14.97 -15.19
CA ASN A 273 -7.74 -15.42 -16.45
C ASN A 273 -7.94 -16.93 -16.73
N THR A 274 -8.75 -17.65 -15.93
CA THR A 274 -8.65 -19.12 -15.86
C THR A 274 -10.00 -19.85 -15.93
N GLU A 275 -9.95 -21.10 -16.39
CA GLU A 275 -11.06 -22.07 -16.36
C GLU A 275 -10.77 -23.23 -15.41
N GLN A 276 -9.95 -23.02 -14.38
CA GLN A 276 -9.59 -24.09 -13.45
C GLN A 276 -10.86 -24.82 -12.95
N PRO A 277 -11.00 -26.15 -13.19
CA PRO A 277 -12.30 -26.82 -13.08
C PRO A 277 -12.94 -26.79 -11.70
N GLU A 278 -12.14 -26.87 -10.63
CA GLU A 278 -12.63 -26.86 -9.24
C GLU A 278 -13.16 -25.48 -8.87
N LEU A 279 -12.44 -24.43 -9.25
CA LEU A 279 -12.83 -23.06 -9.03
C LEU A 279 -14.12 -22.72 -9.79
N VAL A 280 -14.22 -23.15 -11.05
CA VAL A 280 -15.44 -23.00 -11.87
C VAL A 280 -16.62 -23.73 -11.22
N ALA A 281 -16.41 -24.97 -10.75
CA ALA A 281 -17.45 -25.75 -10.08
C ALA A 281 -17.95 -25.10 -8.78
N VAL A 282 -17.04 -24.59 -7.96
CA VAL A 282 -17.38 -23.88 -6.71
C VAL A 282 -18.13 -22.59 -7.00
N CYS A 283 -17.69 -21.79 -7.98
CA CYS A 283 -18.35 -20.54 -8.35
C CYS A 283 -19.78 -20.80 -8.86
N LYS A 284 -19.97 -21.80 -9.75
CA LYS A 284 -21.31 -22.21 -10.22
C LYS A 284 -22.21 -22.65 -9.06
N LYS A 285 -21.71 -23.49 -8.15
CA LYS A 285 -22.46 -23.96 -6.98
C LYS A 285 -22.92 -22.81 -6.08
N ARG A 286 -22.11 -21.75 -5.96
CA ARG A 286 -22.40 -20.57 -5.14
C ARG A 286 -23.13 -19.45 -5.89
N GLY A 287 -23.44 -19.61 -7.18
CA GLY A 287 -24.05 -18.56 -7.99
C GLY A 287 -23.14 -17.35 -8.25
N ILE A 288 -21.82 -17.54 -8.17
CA ILE A 288 -20.83 -16.51 -8.47
C ILE A 288 -20.66 -16.44 -10.00
N HIS A 289 -20.93 -15.26 -10.58
CA HIS A 289 -20.69 -14.99 -11.98
C HIS A 289 -19.19 -14.94 -12.28
N LEU A 290 -18.79 -15.63 -13.35
CA LEU A 290 -17.41 -15.64 -13.85
C LEU A 290 -17.38 -14.86 -15.16
N SER A 291 -16.58 -13.80 -15.21
CA SER A 291 -16.33 -13.02 -16.43
C SER A 291 -14.85 -13.05 -16.80
N ARG A 292 -14.56 -13.11 -18.10
CA ARG A 292 -13.21 -13.01 -18.67
C ARG A 292 -13.02 -11.63 -19.27
N PHE A 293 -11.87 -11.02 -19.04
CA PHE A 293 -11.39 -9.83 -19.75
C PHE A 293 -9.94 -10.06 -20.13
#